data_AF-A0A7S2DMQ8-F1
#
_entry.id   AF-A0A7S2DMQ8-F1
#
_cell.length_a   1.000
_cell.length_b   1.000
_cell.length_c   1.000
_cell.angle_alpha   90.00
_cell.angle_beta   90.00
_cell.angle_gamma   90.00
#
_symmetry.space_group_name_H-M   'P 1'
#
loop_
_entity.id
_entity.type
_entity.pdbx_description
1 polymer ?
#
loop_
_entity_poly.entity_id
_entity_poly.type
_entity_poly.pdbx_seq_one_letter_code
_entity_poly.pdbx_strand_id
1 'polypeptide(L)'
;WTTRQAGTALEVRAVYNNLYPFWSTFGYKPVMYHYEVRELMLPYFSEFKLAQVQPEDYPVTRRYEMQYGIMIRFKVGGDFGFFNIVFCCVMLATAFATVAIASTITDCLIIYFHPRRHNFFHLKYEVSPHFSNMWECPHCGYMNK
;
A
#
# COMPACT_ATOMS: atom_id res chain seq x y z
N TRP A 1 -14.67 -24.61 21.38
CA TRP A 1 -15.76 -25.14 20.54
C TRP A 1 -15.10 -25.87 19.38
N THR A 2 -15.51 -27.10 19.07
CA THR A 2 -14.83 -27.91 18.05
C THR A 2 -15.32 -27.51 16.66
N THR A 3 -14.42 -27.42 15.67
CA THR A 3 -14.72 -27.08 14.26
C THR A 3 -15.83 -27.93 13.63
N ARG A 4 -16.10 -29.12 14.18
CA ARG A 4 -17.23 -29.99 13.79
C ARG A 4 -18.62 -29.44 14.16
N GLN A 5 -18.72 -28.52 15.12
CA GLN A 5 -20.01 -28.01 15.62
C GLN A 5 -20.44 -26.68 14.98
N ALA A 6 -19.49 -25.90 14.45
CA ALA A 6 -19.79 -24.58 13.88
C ALA A 6 -19.69 -24.53 12.35
N GLY A 7 -19.06 -25.54 11.73
CA GLY A 7 -18.58 -25.42 10.35
C GLY A 7 -17.37 -24.47 10.27
N THR A 8 -16.63 -24.54 9.18
CA THR A 8 -15.55 -23.56 8.88
C THR A 8 -15.51 -23.31 7.38
N ALA A 9 -15.00 -22.14 6.98
CA ALA A 9 -14.80 -21.81 5.59
C ALA A 9 -13.33 -21.52 5.33
N LEU A 10 -12.75 -22.23 4.36
CA LEU A 10 -11.38 -22.06 3.91
C LEU A 10 -11.40 -21.39 2.55
N GLU A 11 -10.71 -20.26 2.42
CA GLU A 11 -10.44 -19.62 1.14
C GLU A 11 -9.05 -20.00 0.66
N VAL A 12 -8.98 -20.68 -0.48
CA VAL A 12 -7.73 -20.97 -1.19
C VAL A 12 -7.61 -19.97 -2.33
N ARG A 13 -6.66 -19.05 -2.19
CA ARG A 13 -6.40 -17.99 -3.16
C ARG A 13 -5.16 -18.31 -3.99
N ALA A 14 -5.34 -18.47 -5.30
CA ALA A 14 -4.24 -18.48 -6.24
C ALA A 14 -3.99 -17.05 -6.71
N VAL A 15 -2.83 -16.49 -6.39
CA VAL A 15 -2.49 -15.11 -6.72
C VAL A 15 -1.45 -15.07 -7.82
N TYR A 16 -1.82 -14.45 -8.93
CA TYR A 16 -0.93 -14.13 -10.05
C TYR A 16 -0.08 -12.90 -9.71
N ASN A 17 1.24 -12.99 -9.93
CA ASN A 17 2.13 -11.85 -9.78
C ASN A 17 3.13 -11.80 -10.95
N ASN A 18 3.14 -10.69 -11.69
CA ASN A 18 4.08 -10.42 -12.79
C ASN A 18 4.93 -9.16 -12.58
N LEU A 19 4.95 -8.61 -11.36
CA LEU A 19 5.81 -7.48 -11.03
C LEU A 19 7.25 -7.96 -10.83
N TYR A 20 7.98 -8.17 -11.92
CA TYR A 20 9.44 -8.34 -11.85
C TYR A 20 10.15 -7.01 -12.14
N PRO A 21 11.25 -6.69 -11.43
CA PRO A 21 12.02 -5.46 -11.65
C PRO A 21 12.62 -5.45 -13.06
N PHE A 22 12.61 -4.26 -13.70
CA PHE A 22 13.18 -3.74 -14.99
C PHE A 22 13.23 -4.65 -16.23
N TRP A 23 13.44 -5.95 -16.03
CA TRP A 23 13.63 -7.01 -17.02
C TRP A 23 12.34 -7.73 -17.41
N SER A 24 11.20 -7.47 -16.74
CA SER A 24 9.89 -8.04 -17.15
C SER A 24 9.37 -7.41 -18.43
N THR A 25 9.77 -6.17 -18.71
CA THR A 25 9.28 -5.38 -19.85
C THR A 25 9.87 -5.84 -21.19
N PHE A 26 11.02 -6.52 -21.18
CA PHE A 26 11.79 -6.86 -22.38
C PHE A 26 11.86 -8.36 -22.70
N GLY A 27 11.16 -9.22 -21.96
CA GLY A 27 11.17 -10.66 -22.22
C GLY A 27 10.09 -11.43 -21.48
N TYR A 28 9.73 -12.59 -22.03
CA TYR A 28 8.81 -13.54 -21.40
C TYR A 28 9.45 -14.13 -20.13
N LYS A 29 9.00 -13.69 -18.95
CA LYS A 29 9.28 -14.40 -17.70
C LYS A 29 8.21 -15.44 -17.42
N PRO A 30 8.60 -16.60 -16.83
CA PRO A 30 7.63 -17.62 -16.44
C PRO A 30 6.70 -17.05 -15.36
N VAL A 31 5.40 -17.25 -15.57
CA VAL A 31 4.35 -16.84 -14.64
C VAL A 31 4.55 -17.54 -13.30
N MET A 32 4.54 -16.79 -12.20
CA MET A 32 4.56 -17.34 -10.85
C MET A 32 3.19 -17.19 -10.19
N TYR A 33 2.66 -18.31 -9.68
CA TYR A 33 1.49 -18.33 -8.82
C TYR A 33 1.95 -18.59 -7.38
N HIS A 34 1.43 -17.81 -6.43
CA HIS A 34 1.52 -18.13 -5.01
C HIS A 34 0.14 -18.51 -4.50
N TYR A 35 0.09 -19.54 -3.67
CA TYR A 35 -1.13 -20.03 -3.05
C TYR A 35 -1.18 -19.53 -1.61
N GLU A 36 -2.25 -18.81 -1.29
CA GLU A 36 -2.55 -18.40 0.08
C GLU A 36 -3.77 -19.18 0.55
N VAL A 37 -3.70 -19.75 1.75
CA VAL A 37 -4.84 -20.38 2.41
C VAL A 37 -5.22 -19.50 3.59
N ARG A 38 -6.47 -19.03 3.61
CA ARG A 38 -7.01 -18.20 4.67
C ARG A 38 -8.26 -18.85 5.24
N GLU A 39 -8.33 -18.93 6.56
CA GLU A 39 -9.59 -19.28 7.23
C GLU A 39 -10.48 -18.04 7.26
N LEU A 40 -11.69 -18.17 6.72
CA LEU A 40 -12.72 -17.15 6.83
C LEU A 40 -13.42 -17.33 8.17
N MET A 41 -13.25 -16.37 9.06
CA MET A 41 -13.91 -16.32 10.37
C MET A 41 -15.40 -16.03 10.18
N LEU A 42 -16.17 -17.05 9.84
CA LEU A 42 -17.62 -17.03 9.85
C LEU A 42 -18.08 -17.56 11.21
N PRO A 43 -18.98 -16.86 11.93
CA PRO A 43 -19.45 -17.31 13.23
C PRO A 43 -20.15 -18.67 13.17
N TYR A 44 -20.74 -19.01 12.02
CA TYR A 44 -21.45 -20.25 11.79
C TYR A 44 -21.63 -20.51 10.30
N PHE A 45 -21.35 -21.73 9.83
CA PHE A 45 -21.64 -22.18 8.47
C PHE A 45 -22.40 -23.51 8.52
N SER A 46 -23.69 -23.46 8.20
CA SER A 46 -24.51 -24.66 8.02
C SER A 46 -25.47 -24.52 6.84
N GLU A 47 -25.83 -25.66 6.27
CA GLU A 47 -26.81 -25.74 5.19
C GLU A 47 -28.02 -26.56 5.66
N PHE A 48 -29.21 -26.02 5.44
CA PHE A 48 -30.45 -26.75 5.65
C PHE A 48 -30.86 -27.43 4.34
N LYS A 49 -30.88 -28.76 4.34
CA LYS A 49 -31.28 -29.54 3.18
C LYS A 49 -32.45 -30.46 3.52
N LEU A 50 -33.31 -30.71 2.54
CA LEU A 50 -34.34 -31.71 2.69
C LEU A 50 -33.68 -33.10 2.83
N ALA A 51 -34.07 -33.86 3.86
CA ALA A 51 -33.54 -35.20 4.09
C ALA A 51 -33.81 -36.10 2.87
N GLN A 52 -32.85 -36.96 2.51
CA GLN A 52 -33.06 -37.92 1.40
C GLN A 52 -34.19 -38.89 1.68
N VAL A 53 -34.34 -39.29 2.95
CA VAL A 53 -35.43 -40.15 3.41
C VAL A 53 -36.48 -39.29 4.09
N GLN A 54 -37.66 -39.23 3.51
CA GLN A 54 -38.83 -38.56 4.07
C GLN A 54 -39.67 -39.52 4.92
N PRO A 55 -40.43 -39.01 5.90
CA PRO A 55 -41.41 -39.81 6.63
C PRO A 55 -42.54 -40.31 5.72
N GLU A 56 -43.25 -41.36 6.14
CA GLU A 56 -44.34 -41.96 5.37
C GLU A 56 -45.50 -40.98 5.11
N ASP A 57 -45.72 -40.03 6.02
CA ASP A 57 -46.77 -39.00 5.93
C ASP A 57 -46.42 -37.81 5.00
N TYR A 58 -45.43 -37.95 4.12
CA TYR A 58 -45.07 -36.89 3.17
C TYR A 58 -46.22 -36.65 2.17
N PRO A 59 -46.67 -35.39 1.94
CA PRO A 59 -46.00 -34.12 2.23
C PRO A 59 -46.48 -33.37 3.49
N VAL A 60 -47.31 -33.97 4.34
CA VAL A 60 -47.86 -33.33 5.55
C VAL A 60 -46.75 -32.99 6.54
N THR A 61 -45.82 -33.93 6.75
CA THR A 61 -44.60 -33.70 7.52
C THR A 61 -43.37 -33.78 6.61
N ARG A 62 -42.36 -32.96 6.90
CA ARG A 62 -41.10 -32.92 6.14
C ARG A 62 -39.92 -32.99 7.11
N ARG A 63 -38.94 -33.82 6.78
CA ARG A 63 -37.69 -33.91 7.54
C ARG A 63 -36.61 -33.09 6.86
N TYR A 64 -36.05 -32.13 7.58
CA TYR A 64 -34.88 -31.37 7.17
C TYR A 64 -33.67 -31.81 7.97
N GLU A 65 -32.52 -31.86 7.31
CA GLU A 65 -31.23 -32.15 7.91
C GLU A 65 -30.37 -30.89 7.87
N MET A 66 -29.79 -30.55 9.01
CA MET A 66 -28.83 -29.47 9.14
C MET A 66 -27.43 -30.06 8.99
N GLN A 67 -26.72 -29.63 7.96
CA GLN A 67 -25.39 -30.15 7.63
C GLN A 67 -24.32 -29.13 8.00
N TYR A 68 -23.30 -29.61 8.70
CA TYR A 68 -22.12 -28.86 9.10
C TYR A 68 -20.91 -29.38 8.33
N GLY A 69 -20.12 -28.48 7.76
CA GLY A 69 -19.00 -28.88 6.91
C GLY A 69 -17.93 -27.82 6.79
N ILE A 70 -16.92 -28.18 6.00
CA ILE A 70 -15.85 -27.28 5.58
C ILE A 70 -16.23 -26.76 4.19
N MET A 71 -16.50 -25.47 4.07
CA MET A 71 -16.67 -24.84 2.77
C MET A 71 -15.30 -24.47 2.22
N ILE A 72 -14.92 -25.02 1.07
CA ILE A 72 -13.68 -24.63 0.38
C ILE A 72 -14.04 -23.67 -0.74
N ARG A 73 -13.59 -22.42 -0.64
CA ARG A 73 -13.77 -21.40 -1.67
C ARG A 73 -12.46 -21.23 -2.43
N PHE A 74 -12.48 -21.53 -3.72
CA PHE A 74 -11.36 -21.25 -4.60
C PHE A 74 -11.52 -19.86 -5.21
N LYS A 75 -10.49 -19.03 -5.08
CA LYS A 75 -10.45 -17.69 -5.69
C LYS A 75 -9.15 -17.53 -6.46
N VAL A 76 -9.26 -17.21 -7.75
CA VAL A 76 -8.10 -16.79 -8.54
C VAL A 76 -8.13 -15.27 -8.62
N GLY A 77 -7.01 -14.64 -8.29
CA GLY A 77 -6.87 -13.19 -8.40
C GLY A 77 -5.41 -12.82 -8.63
N GLY A 78 -5.12 -11.54 -8.65
CA GLY A 78 -3.77 -11.03 -8.86
C GLY A 78 -3.80 -9.76 -9.69
N ASP A 79 -2.64 -9.12 -9.74
CA ASP A 79 -2.48 -7.84 -10.43
C ASP A 79 -1.56 -8.01 -11.63
N PHE A 80 -1.97 -7.43 -12.76
CA PHE A 80 -1.16 -7.36 -13.96
C PHE A 80 -0.43 -6.02 -13.99
N GLY A 81 0.88 -6.05 -13.70
CA GLY A 81 1.75 -4.91 -13.90
C GLY A 81 2.19 -4.80 -15.36
N PHE A 82 1.85 -3.70 -16.02
CA PHE A 82 2.38 -3.34 -17.35
C PHE A 82 3.19 -2.06 -17.24
N PHE A 83 4.22 -1.93 -18.09
CA PHE A 83 4.95 -0.68 -18.18
C PHE A 83 4.05 0.40 -18.79
N ASN A 84 3.89 1.50 -18.06
CA ASN A 84 3.13 2.66 -18.52
C ASN A 84 4.02 3.90 -18.49
N ILE A 85 4.29 4.46 -19.66
CA ILE A 85 5.16 5.63 -19.84
C ILE A 85 4.64 6.86 -19.09
N VAL A 86 3.32 7.05 -19.02
CA VAL A 86 2.71 8.18 -18.31
C VAL A 86 2.99 8.06 -16.81
N PHE A 87 2.81 6.87 -16.24
CA PHE A 87 3.13 6.61 -14.83
C PHE A 87 4.62 6.81 -14.54
N CYS A 88 5.50 6.41 -15.46
CA CYS A 88 6.93 6.66 -15.36
C CYS A 88 7.25 8.16 -15.30
N CYS A 89 6.70 8.97 -16.21
CA CYS A 89 6.90 10.42 -16.20
C CYS A 89 6.39 11.09 -14.93
N VAL A 90 5.22 10.66 -14.42
CA VAL A 90 4.68 11.15 -13.14
C VAL A 90 5.62 10.80 -11.98
N MET A 91 6.14 9.57 -11.93
CA MET A 91 7.09 9.13 -10.90
C MET A 91 8.44 9.86 -10.99
N LEU A 92 8.91 10.18 -12.19
CA LEU A 92 10.12 11.00 -12.36
C LEU A 92 9.89 12.44 -11.89
N ALA A 93 8.75 13.03 -12.24
CA ALA A 93 8.40 14.37 -11.80
C ALA A 93 8.29 14.46 -10.27
N THR A 94 7.67 13.48 -9.60
CA THR A 94 7.61 13.42 -8.14
C THR A 94 9.00 13.22 -7.54
N ALA A 95 9.86 12.39 -8.14
CA ALA A 95 11.24 12.22 -7.69
C ALA A 95 12.01 13.56 -7.73
N PHE A 96 11.94 14.32 -8.84
CA PHE A 96 12.58 15.63 -8.92
C PHE A 96 12.01 16.62 -7.90
N ALA A 97 10.70 16.62 -7.68
CA ALA A 97 10.08 17.45 -6.64
C ALA A 97 10.61 17.09 -5.24
N THR A 98 10.78 15.81 -4.93
CA THR A 98 11.33 15.38 -3.62
C THR A 98 12.79 15.79 -3.43
N VAL A 99 13.60 15.80 -4.49
CA VAL A 99 14.99 16.29 -4.42
C VAL A 99 15.02 17.79 -4.11
N ALA A 100 14.15 18.59 -4.74
CA ALA A 100 14.04 20.01 -4.44
C ALA A 100 13.63 20.24 -2.97
N ILE A 101 12.65 19.50 -2.47
CA ILE A 101 12.22 19.57 -1.07
C ILE A 101 13.35 19.14 -0.11
N ALA A 102 14.10 18.10 -0.46
CA ALA A 102 15.25 17.68 0.34
C ALA A 102 16.29 18.81 0.45
N SER A 103 16.59 19.49 -0.66
CA SER A 103 17.54 20.61 -0.67
C SER A 103 17.08 21.78 0.20
N THR A 104 15.78 22.14 0.16
CA THR A 104 15.24 23.23 0.98
C THR A 104 15.25 22.86 2.47
N ILE A 105 14.97 21.60 2.81
CA ILE A 105 15.08 21.11 4.19
C ILE A 105 16.54 21.18 4.66
N THR A 106 17.49 20.71 3.86
CA THR A 106 18.91 20.77 4.22
C THR A 106 19.39 22.21 4.41
N ASP A 107 18.92 23.12 3.56
CA ASP A 107 19.22 24.54 3.66
C ASP A 107 18.66 25.16 4.95
N CYS A 108 17.40 24.87 5.28
CA CYS A 108 16.78 25.30 6.52
C CYS A 108 17.56 24.77 7.73
N LEU A 109 17.95 23.50 7.72
CA LEU A 109 18.73 22.91 8.81
C LEU A 109 20.07 23.62 9.00
N ILE A 110 20.80 23.91 7.90
CA ILE A 110 22.10 24.57 7.99
C ILE A 110 21.95 26.02 8.48
N ILE A 111 20.97 26.75 7.99
CA ILE A 111 20.77 28.17 8.36
C ILE A 111 20.36 28.31 9.83
N TYR A 112 19.48 27.44 10.34
CA TYR A 112 18.94 27.60 11.68
C TYR A 112 19.73 26.88 12.78
N PHE A 113 20.17 25.64 12.53
CA PHE A 113 20.70 24.76 13.57
C PHE A 113 22.22 24.57 13.54
N HIS A 114 22.88 24.77 12.40
CA HIS A 114 24.31 24.45 12.30
C HIS A 114 25.18 25.47 13.07
N PRO A 115 26.19 25.04 13.85
CA PRO A 115 27.05 25.94 14.63
C PRO A 115 27.77 27.00 13.78
N ARG A 116 28.06 26.69 12.51
CA ARG A 116 28.69 27.61 11.54
C ARG A 116 27.69 28.29 10.60
N ARG A 117 26.42 28.44 11.02
CA ARG A 117 25.35 29.04 10.19
C ARG A 117 25.71 30.40 9.59
N HIS A 118 26.47 31.23 10.31
CA HIS A 118 26.87 32.55 9.84
C HIS A 118 27.72 32.48 8.56
N ASN A 119 28.72 31.60 8.52
CA ASN A 119 29.57 31.42 7.34
C ASN A 119 28.78 30.89 6.14
N PHE A 120 27.84 29.96 6.37
CA PHE A 120 27.00 29.45 5.30
C PHE A 120 26.04 30.51 4.75
N PHE A 121 25.48 31.34 5.62
CA PHE A 121 24.61 32.45 5.21
C PHE A 121 25.35 33.42 4.26
N HIS A 122 26.59 33.79 4.60
CA HIS A 122 27.41 34.66 3.75
C HIS A 122 27.79 34.05 2.40
N LEU A 123 28.00 32.73 2.34
CA LEU A 123 28.32 32.05 1.08
C LEU A 123 27.10 31.86 0.18
N LYS A 124 25.90 31.76 0.77
CA LYS A 124 24.67 31.45 0.04
C LYS A 124 23.92 32.69 -0.42
N TYR A 125 23.85 33.73 0.41
CA TYR A 125 23.06 34.92 0.14
C TYR A 125 23.97 36.11 -0.16
N GLU A 126 23.80 36.70 -1.33
CA GLU A 126 24.31 38.03 -1.62
C GLU A 126 23.27 39.04 -1.13
N VAL A 127 23.64 39.85 -0.14
CA VAL A 127 22.76 40.88 0.37
C VAL A 127 22.88 42.08 -0.56
N SER A 128 21.83 42.40 -1.32
CA SER A 128 21.76 43.67 -2.05
C SER A 128 21.27 44.77 -1.10
N PRO A 129 21.86 45.97 -1.07
CA PRO A 129 21.34 47.04 -0.24
C PRO A 129 19.94 47.38 -0.75
N HIS A 130 18.99 47.58 0.17
CA HIS A 130 17.78 48.30 -0.19
C HIS A 130 18.25 49.67 -0.70
N PHE A 131 17.84 50.07 -1.91
CA PHE A 131 18.30 51.30 -2.56
C PHE A 131 18.08 52.59 -1.74
N SER A 132 17.37 52.54 -0.61
CA SER A 132 17.01 53.69 0.21
C SER A 132 17.63 53.75 1.62
N ASN A 133 18.12 52.66 2.22
CA ASN A 133 18.74 52.67 3.57
C ASN A 133 19.62 51.43 3.81
N MET A 134 20.73 51.61 4.54
CA MET A 134 21.60 50.52 5.01
C MET A 134 20.77 49.57 5.90
N TRP A 135 20.64 48.33 5.48
CA TRP A 135 19.96 47.29 6.26
C TRP A 135 20.96 46.60 7.20
N GLU A 136 20.62 46.54 8.48
CA GLU A 136 21.34 45.77 9.50
C GLU A 136 20.49 44.55 9.90
N CYS A 137 21.08 43.36 9.86
CA CYS A 137 20.38 42.14 10.26
C CYS A 137 20.26 42.07 11.80
N PRO A 138 19.04 41.98 12.38
CA PRO A 138 18.82 42.05 13.83
C PRO A 138 19.35 40.82 14.60
N HIS A 139 19.69 39.73 13.91
CA HIS A 139 20.19 38.51 14.55
C HIS A 139 21.71 38.31 14.45
N CYS A 140 22.39 38.98 13.51
CA CYS A 140 23.83 38.78 13.31
C CYS A 140 24.65 40.07 13.20
N GLY A 141 24.03 41.26 13.24
CA GLY A 141 24.74 42.54 13.20
C GLY A 141 25.42 42.83 11.86
N TYR A 142 25.04 42.12 10.79
CA TYR A 142 25.60 42.34 9.47
C TYR A 142 25.06 43.64 8.88
N MET A 143 25.97 44.53 8.47
CA MET A 143 25.67 45.76 7.74
C MET A 143 26.05 45.59 6.28
N ASN A 144 25.15 45.96 5.39
CA ASN A 144 25.47 46.03 3.97
C ASN A 144 26.20 47.35 3.66
N LYS A 145 27.48 47.28 3.31
CA LYS A 145 28.27 48.42 2.83
C LYS A 145 28.26 48.46 1.31
#